data_AF-A0A658NG83-F1
#
_entry.id   AF-A0A658NG83-F1
#
_cell.length_a   1.000
_cell.length_b   1.000
_cell.length_c   1.000
_cell.angle_alpha   90.00
_cell.angle_beta   90.00
_cell.angle_gamma   90.00
#
_symmetry.space_group_name_H-M   'P 1'
#
loop_
_entity.id
_entity.type
_entity.pdbx_description
1 polymer ?
#
loop_
_entity_poly.entity_id
_entity_poly.type
_entity_poly.pdbx_seq_one_letter_code
_entity_poly.pdbx_strand_id
1 'polypeptide(L)' 'PWREEAHKRGYACSIALPLRHQERLFGALSIYAAEPDAFDTEEAQLLAELADDLAYGLMALRTRAERQRMEVALRESE' A
#
# COMPACT_ATOMS: atom_id res chain seq x y z
N PRO A 1 -13.01 9.35 18.56
CA PRO A 1 -12.57 7.97 18.86
C PRO A 1 -11.27 7.51 18.16
N TRP A 2 -10.91 7.97 16.95
CA TRP A 2 -9.65 7.52 16.30
C TRP A 2 -8.40 8.27 16.79
N ARG A 3 -8.52 9.57 17.08
CA ARG A 3 -7.40 10.42 17.51
C ARG A 3 -6.88 10.00 18.90
N GLU A 4 -7.75 9.67 19.84
CA GLU A 4 -7.34 9.16 21.16
C GLU A 4 -6.58 7.84 21.05
N GLU A 5 -7.02 6.92 20.20
CA GLU A 5 -6.34 5.65 19.97
C GLU A 5 -5.00 5.84 19.25
N ALA A 6 -4.91 6.79 18.31
CA ALA A 6 -3.65 7.17 17.68
C ALA A 6 -2.66 7.73 18.72
N HIS A 7 -3.10 8.63 19.60
CA HIS A 7 -2.28 9.15 20.69
C HIS A 7 -1.84 8.06 21.68
N LYS A 8 -2.73 7.13 22.06
CA LYS A 8 -2.37 5.99 22.92
C LYS A 8 -1.29 5.10 22.29
N ARG A 9 -1.27 4.99 20.96
CA ARG A 9 -0.26 4.24 20.20
C ARG A 9 1.00 5.06 19.91
N GLY A 10 1.06 6.31 20.38
CA GLY A 10 2.19 7.21 20.18
C GLY A 10 2.27 7.79 18.78
N TYR A 11 1.18 7.82 18.00
CA TYR A 11 1.17 8.42 16.67
C TYR A 11 0.90 9.92 16.78
N ALA A 12 1.88 10.73 16.37
CA ALA A 12 1.78 12.19 16.31
C ALA A 12 1.61 12.68 14.86
N CYS A 13 2.10 11.91 13.88
CA CYS A 13 2.02 12.23 12.46
C CYS A 13 1.67 10.97 11.65
N SER A 14 1.10 11.16 10.46
CA SER A 14 0.81 10.07 9.52
C SER A 14 0.81 10.54 8.08
N ILE A 15 1.27 9.68 7.17
CA ILE A 15 1.16 9.87 5.72
C ILE A 15 0.40 8.68 5.11
N ALA A 16 -0.48 8.97 4.15
CA ALA A 16 -1.24 7.96 3.42
C ALA A 16 -1.00 8.12 1.92
N LEU A 17 -0.46 7.08 1.32
CA LEU A 17 0.03 7.09 -0.07
C LEU A 17 -0.80 6.11 -0.89
N PRO A 18 -1.33 6.52 -2.05
CA PRO A 18 -2.18 5.67 -2.86
C PRO A 18 -1.38 4.51 -3.47
N LEU A 19 -1.91 3.29 -3.37
CA LEU A 19 -1.42 2.15 -4.15
C LEU A 19 -2.29 2.02 -5.40
N ARG A 20 -1.70 2.41 -6.54
CA ARG A 20 -2.38 2.50 -7.84
C ARG A 20 -1.59 1.74 -8.90
N HIS A 21 -2.31 1.23 -9.88
CA HIS A 21 -1.71 0.66 -11.08
C HIS A 21 -2.53 1.14 -12.28
N GLN A 22 -1.88 1.86 -13.20
CA GLN A 22 -2.55 2.63 -14.26
C GLN A 22 -3.59 3.59 -13.64
N GLU A 23 -4.81 3.64 -14.16
CA GLU A 23 -5.89 4.50 -13.64
C GLU A 23 -6.65 3.90 -12.45
N ARG A 24 -6.25 2.71 -11.97
CA ARG A 24 -6.96 2.01 -10.89
C ARG A 24 -6.24 2.16 -9.55
N LEU A 25 -6.90 2.83 -8.62
CA LEU A 25 -6.58 2.77 -7.18
C LEU A 25 -7.09 1.44 -6.61
N PHE A 26 -6.24 0.71 -5.89
CA PHE A 26 -6.63 -0.56 -5.26
C PHE A 26 -6.28 -0.65 -3.77
N GLY A 27 -5.65 0.38 -3.21
CA GLY A 27 -5.32 0.43 -1.79
C GLY A 27 -4.59 1.71 -1.41
N ALA A 28 -4.11 1.74 -0.16
CA ALA A 28 -3.26 2.79 0.34
C ALA A 28 -2.21 2.20 1.29
N LEU A 29 -1.01 2.77 1.27
CA LEU A 29 0.04 2.56 2.26
C LEU A 29 -0.08 3.67 3.31
N SER A 30 -0.33 3.30 4.56
CA SER A 30 -0.38 4.25 5.68
C SER A 30 0.83 4.05 6.58
N ILE A 31 1.58 5.13 6.81
CA ILE A 31 2.76 5.14 7.68
C ILE A 31 2.47 6.13 8.82
N TYR A 32 2.79 5.72 10.04
CA TYR A 32 2.58 6.50 11.25
C TYR A 32 3.91 6.78 11.93
N ALA A 33 4.08 8.01 12.43
CA ALA A 33 5.28 8.45 13.12
C ALA A 33 4.93 9.03 14.50
N ALA A 34 5.86 8.89 15.44
CA ALA A 34 5.72 9.42 16.79
C ALA A 34 6.18 10.87 16.92
N GLU A 35 6.94 11.36 15.94
CA GLU A 35 7.39 12.74 15.85
C GLU A 35 6.35 13.57 15.08
N PRO A 36 5.96 14.77 15.56
CA PRO A 36 5.14 15.69 14.79
C PRO A 36 5.93 16.17 13.56
N ASP A 37 5.22 16.45 12.46
CA ASP A 37 5.80 16.96 11.21
C ASP A 37 6.90 16.05 10.61
N ALA A 38 6.91 14.77 10.97
CA ALA A 38 7.89 13.76 10.55
C ALA A 38 7.86 13.35 9.07
N PHE A 39 7.13 14.08 8.21
CA PHE A 39 7.12 13.84 6.77
C PHE A 39 7.12 15.21 6.10
N ASP A 40 8.30 15.68 5.74
CA ASP A 40 8.43 16.88 4.94
C ASP A 40 8.12 16.59 3.45
N THR A 41 8.33 17.59 2.59
CA THR A 41 8.03 17.44 1.16
C THR A 41 8.95 16.44 0.46
N GLU A 42 10.22 16.36 0.86
CA GLU A 42 11.20 15.44 0.26
C GLU A 42 10.90 14.00 0.70
N GLU A 43 10.63 13.81 1.99
CA GLU A 43 10.28 12.50 2.53
C GLU A 43 8.93 11.99 1.99
N ALA A 44 7.94 12.88 1.85
CA ALA A 44 6.67 12.52 1.21
C ALA A 44 6.84 12.10 -0.26
N GLN A 45 7.75 12.72 -1.00
CA GLN A 45 8.06 12.34 -2.39
C GLN A 45 8.76 10.98 -2.44
N LEU A 46 9.78 10.77 -1.60
CA LEU A 46 10.48 9.49 -1.50
C LEU A 46 9.52 8.34 -1.15
N LEU A 47 8.64 8.55 -0.18
CA LEU A 47 7.67 7.54 0.21
C LEU A 47 6.61 7.31 -0.89
N ALA A 48 6.26 8.34 -1.67
CA ALA A 48 5.37 8.19 -2.82
C ALA A 48 6.00 7.32 -3.93
N GLU A 49 7.29 7.50 -4.22
CA GLU A 49 8.03 6.63 -5.15
C GLU A 49 8.04 5.18 -4.66
N LEU A 50 8.31 4.97 -3.36
CA LEU A 50 8.24 3.65 -2.74
C LEU A 50 6.82 3.04 -2.85
N ALA A 51 5.77 3.84 -2.67
CA ALA A 51 4.40 3.37 -2.79
C ALA A 51 4.06 2.94 -4.24
N ASP A 52 4.55 3.68 -5.24
CA ASP A 52 4.40 3.31 -6.65
C ASP A 52 5.16 2.00 -6.99
N ASP A 53 6.38 1.82 -6.48
CA ASP A 53 7.15 0.57 -6.63
C ASP A 53 6.46 -0.64 -5.97
N LEU A 54 5.96 -0.45 -4.74
CA LEU A 54 5.18 -1.47 -4.02
C LEU A 54 3.89 -1.81 -4.76
N ALA A 55 3.22 -0.82 -5.33
CA ALA A 55 2.01 -1.03 -6.09
C ALA A 55 2.27 -1.88 -7.35
N TYR A 56 3.36 -1.60 -8.06
CA TYR A 56 3.80 -2.42 -9.20
C TYR A 56 4.10 -3.87 -8.78
N GLY A 57 4.91 -4.05 -7.73
CA GLY A 57 5.27 -5.38 -7.23
C GLY A 57 4.06 -6.21 -6.79
N LEU A 58 3.11 -5.60 -6.07
CA LEU A 58 1.89 -6.28 -5.64
C LEU A 58 1.02 -6.72 -6.83
N MET A 59 0.93 -5.89 -7.86
CA MET A 59 0.18 -6.24 -9.07
C MET A 59 0.82 -7.42 -9.81
N ALA A 60 2.16 -7.44 -9.94
CA ALA A 60 2.85 -8.59 -10.52
C ALA A 60 2.56 -9.90 -9.76
N LEU A 61 2.55 -9.86 -8.41
CA LEU A 61 2.19 -11.00 -7.58
C LEU A 61 0.74 -11.44 -7.77
N ARG A 62 -0.20 -10.49 -7.83
CA ARG A 62 -1.63 -10.78 -8.07
C ARG A 62 -1.86 -11.43 -9.44
N THR A 63 -1.26 -10.88 -10.49
CA THR A 63 -1.36 -11.44 -11.85
C THR A 63 -0.80 -12.85 -11.91
N ARG A 64 0.34 -13.12 -11.24
CA ARG A 64 0.90 -14.48 -11.14
C ARG A 64 -0.06 -15.44 -10.43
N ALA A 65 -0.65 -15.02 -9.31
CA ALA A 65 -1.59 -15.84 -8.54
C ALA A 65 -2.90 -16.10 -9.29
N GLU A 66 -3.39 -15.14 -10.09
CA GLU A 66 -4.55 -15.32 -10.98
C GLU A 66 -4.26 -16.33 -12.07
N ARG A 67 -3.11 -16.20 -12.75
CA ARG A 67 -2.69 -17.17 -13.78
C ARG A 67 -2.61 -18.59 -13.23
N GLN A 68 -1.98 -18.78 -12.07
CA GLN A 68 -1.90 -20.10 -11.43
C GLN A 68 -3.28 -20.68 -11.10
N ARG A 69 -4.20 -19.86 -10.61
CA ARG A 69 -5.58 -20.30 -10.33
C ARG A 69 -6.32 -20.72 -11.59
N MET A 70 -6.15 -19.98 -12.69
CA MET A 70 -6.74 -20.34 -14.00
C MET A 70 -6.17 -21.64 -14.55
N GLU A 71 -4.86 -21.85 -14.45
CA GLU A 71 -4.20 -23.08 -14.89
C GLU A 71 -4.68 -24.31 -14.08
N VAL A 72 -4.89 -24.15 -12.76
CA VAL A 72 -5.45 -25.23 -11.91
C VAL A 72 -6.91 -25.50 -12.27
N ALA A 73 -7.74 -24.48 -12.38
CA ALA A 73 -9.16 -24.63 -12.69
C ALA A 73 -9.39 -25.31 -14.05
N LEU A 74 -8.51 -25.04 -15.04
CA LEU A 74 -8.57 -25.73 -16.33
C LEU A 74 -8.30 -27.24 -16.19
N ARG A 75 -7.26 -27.61 -15.43
CA ARG A 75 -6.92 -29.02 -15.19
C ARG A 75 -7.98 -29.80 -14.41
N GLU A 76 -8.72 -29.14 -13.53
CA GLU A 76 -9.79 -29.78 -12.75
C GLU A 76 -11.10 -29.96 -13.54
N SER A 77 -11.25 -29.23 -14.66
CA SER A 77 -12.40 -29.34 -15.55
C SER A 77 -12.19 -30.34 -16.71
N GLU A 78 -11.01 -30.93 -16.82
CA GLU A 78 -10.65 -32.01 -17.74
C GLU A 78 -10.84 -33.39 -17.09
#